data_AF-A0A1I8ES50-F1
#
_entry.id   AF-A0A1I8ES50-F1
#
_cell.length_a   1.000
_cell.length_b   1.000
_cell.length_c   1.000
_cell.angle_alpha   90.00
_cell.angle_beta   90.00
_cell.angle_gamma   90.00
#
_symmetry.space_group_name_H-M   'P 1'
#
loop_
_entity.id
_entity.type
_entity.pdbx_description
1 polymer ?
#
loop_
_entity_poly.entity_id
_entity_poly.type
_entity_poly.pdbx_seq_one_letter_code
_entity_poly.pdbx_strand_id
1 'polypeptide(L)'
;MTFISGQVEEGLKNEAETKQREEAHAIQLEKKKNPKESMDGGMLILIGNGFNVFHVVASNSEKNEGTACRIHGRMRVNKVKGDSFVVSTGKGLGVDGIFAHFGGLSNPGNVSHRIERFNFGPTIYGLVTPLAGIEQISETGMDEFRYFLKVVPTRIYHSGLFGGSTLTYQYSVTFMKKTPKKDVHKHAAIIIHYEFAATVIEVRRIQSSLLQMLIRLCSAVGGVFATSVLLNSICVRVLTVLAGISKRAKIRLIDSQLGIEQPGVVDT
;
A
#
# COMPACT_ATOMS: atom_id res chain seq x y z
N MET A 1 -10.47 -17.27 6.30
CA MET A 1 -10.80 -15.85 6.59
C MET A 1 -12.21 -15.61 6.09
N THR A 2 -13.16 -15.36 6.99
CA THR A 2 -14.55 -15.05 6.66
C THR A 2 -14.68 -13.55 6.38
N PHE A 3 -14.97 -13.19 5.12
CA PHE A 3 -15.04 -11.80 4.69
C PHE A 3 -16.45 -11.23 4.95
N ILE A 4 -16.52 -10.13 5.69
CA ILE A 4 -17.76 -9.39 5.94
C ILE A 4 -18.01 -8.48 4.73
N SER A 5 -19.23 -8.52 4.19
CA SER A 5 -19.69 -7.63 3.10
C SER A 5 -19.55 -6.16 3.51
N GLY A 6 -19.07 -5.29 2.60
CA GLY A 6 -18.89 -3.86 2.89
C GLY A 6 -20.16 -3.13 3.30
N GLN A 7 -21.34 -3.60 2.88
CA GLN A 7 -22.62 -3.02 3.33
C GLN A 7 -22.88 -3.29 4.82
N VAL A 8 -22.45 -4.45 5.31
CA VAL A 8 -22.56 -4.81 6.73
C VAL A 8 -21.59 -3.97 7.55
N GLU A 9 -20.36 -3.76 7.08
CA GLU A 9 -19.40 -2.88 7.76
C GLU A 9 -19.90 -1.42 7.83
N GLU A 10 -20.55 -0.93 6.78
CA GLU A 10 -21.12 0.42 6.75
C GLU A 10 -22.34 0.56 7.68
N GLY A 11 -23.20 -0.46 7.74
CA GLY A 11 -24.33 -0.52 8.68
C GLY A 11 -23.88 -0.51 10.15
N LEU A 12 -22.94 -1.40 10.51
CA LEU A 12 -22.34 -1.44 11.85
C LEU A 12 -21.67 -0.12 12.23
N LYS A 13 -21.05 0.55 11.26
CA LYS A 13 -20.43 1.85 11.49
C LYS A 13 -21.45 2.94 11.82
N ASN A 14 -22.58 2.96 11.11
CA ASN A 14 -23.63 3.94 11.35
C ASN A 14 -24.27 3.77 12.73
N GLU A 15 -24.59 2.53 13.12
CA GLU A 15 -25.14 2.23 14.46
C GLU A 15 -24.17 2.59 15.59
N ALA A 16 -22.87 2.32 15.40
CA ALA A 16 -21.85 2.70 16.36
C ALA A 16 -21.75 4.24 16.51
N GLU A 17 -21.87 4.99 15.41
CA GLU A 17 -21.87 6.46 15.44
C GLU A 17 -23.11 7.03 16.15
N THR A 18 -24.30 6.42 15.99
CA THR A 18 -25.51 6.84 16.72
C THR A 18 -25.37 6.61 18.21
N LYS A 19 -24.95 5.40 18.61
CA LYS A 19 -24.79 5.04 20.03
C LYS A 19 -23.80 5.95 20.73
N GLN A 20 -22.67 6.27 20.08
CA GLN A 20 -21.68 7.20 20.61
C GLN A 20 -22.22 8.62 20.77
N ARG A 21 -23.08 9.09 19.86
CA ARG A 21 -23.70 10.42 19.95
C ARG A 21 -24.67 10.47 21.13
N GLU A 22 -25.42 9.41 21.38
CA GLU A 22 -26.33 9.29 22.52
C GLU A 22 -25.57 9.24 23.85
N GLU A 23 -24.51 8.44 23.94
CA GLU A 23 -23.61 8.37 25.10
C GLU A 23 -22.95 9.73 25.38
N ALA A 24 -22.45 10.42 24.34
CA ALA A 24 -21.86 11.74 24.49
C ALA A 24 -22.87 12.78 25.00
N HIS A 25 -24.14 12.69 24.58
CA HIS A 25 -25.20 13.56 25.05
C HIS A 25 -25.56 13.27 26.53
N ALA A 26 -25.60 12.01 26.93
CA ALA A 26 -25.82 11.61 28.32
C ALA A 26 -24.70 12.14 29.24
N ILE A 27 -23.44 12.00 28.84
CA ILE A 27 -22.29 12.53 29.59
C ILE A 27 -22.36 14.06 29.72
N GLN A 28 -22.80 14.78 28.68
CA GLN A 28 -22.97 16.23 28.75
C GLN A 28 -24.08 16.65 29.72
N LEU A 29 -25.16 15.87 29.81
CA LEU A 29 -26.22 16.10 30.79
C LEU A 29 -25.75 15.83 32.21
N GLU A 30 -24.95 14.79 32.43
CA GLU A 30 -24.33 14.52 33.73
C GLU A 30 -23.34 15.62 34.13
N LYS A 31 -22.51 16.11 33.20
CA LYS A 31 -21.60 17.25 33.43
C LYS A 31 -22.34 18.53 33.81
N LYS A 32 -23.52 18.78 33.22
CA LYS A 32 -24.37 19.93 33.62
C LYS A 32 -24.94 19.78 35.04
N LYS A 33 -25.14 18.54 35.50
CA LYS A 33 -25.66 18.25 36.85
C LYS A 33 -24.59 18.39 37.94
N ASN A 34 -23.34 18.00 37.66
CA ASN A 34 -22.23 18.06 38.62
C ASN A 34 -21.03 18.86 38.07
N PRO A 35 -21.00 20.20 38.24
CA PRO A 35 -19.95 21.06 37.67
C PRO A 35 -18.58 20.94 38.34
N LYS A 36 -18.52 20.44 39.58
CA LYS A 36 -17.31 20.50 40.45
C LYS A 36 -16.40 19.26 40.39
N GLU A 37 -16.82 18.19 39.72
CA GLU A 37 -16.15 16.87 39.75
C GLU A 37 -15.29 16.59 38.50
N SER A 38 -15.15 17.57 37.59
CA SER A 38 -14.55 17.39 36.26
C SER A 38 -13.15 18.04 36.10
N MET A 39 -12.43 18.28 37.20
CA MET A 39 -11.11 18.93 37.16
C MET A 39 -9.92 18.07 37.61
N ASP A 40 -10.12 16.78 37.93
CA ASP A 40 -9.00 15.90 38.28
C ASP A 40 -8.98 14.65 37.39
N GLY A 41 -8.08 14.62 36.39
CA GLY A 41 -7.80 13.40 35.62
C GLY A 41 -8.16 13.40 34.13
N GLY A 42 -8.06 14.55 33.45
CA GLY A 42 -8.21 14.63 32.00
C GLY A 42 -6.97 14.18 31.22
N MET A 43 -7.07 13.21 30.30
CA MET A 43 -6.07 12.97 29.26
C MET A 43 -6.17 14.11 28.22
N LEU A 44 -5.08 14.85 28.04
CA LEU A 44 -4.93 15.98 27.11
C LEU A 44 -4.35 15.46 25.78
N ILE A 45 -5.20 15.24 24.79
CA ILE A 45 -4.74 14.92 23.42
C ILE A 45 -4.52 16.24 22.67
N LEU A 46 -3.28 16.50 22.25
CA LEU A 46 -2.88 17.68 21.48
C LEU A 46 -2.82 17.35 19.98
N ILE A 47 -3.96 17.40 19.31
CA ILE A 47 -4.03 17.20 17.86
C ILE A 47 -3.58 18.52 17.19
N GLY A 48 -2.28 18.64 16.92
CA GLY A 48 -1.68 19.78 16.25
C GLY A 48 -1.65 19.63 14.72
N ASN A 49 -1.97 20.71 14.00
CA ASN A 49 -1.70 20.89 12.58
C ASN A 49 -1.19 22.34 12.43
N GLY A 50 0.08 22.55 12.80
CA GLY A 50 0.65 23.88 13.08
C GLY A 50 0.07 24.57 14.34
N PHE A 51 -0.43 25.81 14.21
CA PHE A 51 -1.03 26.61 15.30
C PHE A 51 -2.45 26.19 15.72
N ASN A 52 -3.09 25.25 15.02
CA ASN A 52 -4.41 24.73 15.39
C ASN A 52 -4.22 23.54 16.34
N VAL A 53 -4.44 23.78 17.63
CA VAL A 53 -4.43 22.74 18.67
C VAL A 53 -5.88 22.33 18.93
N PHE A 54 -6.26 21.13 18.49
CA PHE A 54 -7.51 20.53 18.91
C PHE A 54 -7.27 19.71 20.19
N HIS A 55 -7.84 20.19 21.30
CA HIS A 55 -7.71 19.57 22.60
C HIS A 55 -8.91 18.67 22.89
N VAL A 56 -8.65 17.37 23.05
CA VAL A 56 -9.62 16.44 23.62
C VAL A 56 -9.23 16.21 25.08
N VAL A 57 -10.12 16.57 26.01
CA VAL A 57 -10.00 16.24 27.43
C VAL A 57 -10.86 15.01 27.68
N ALA A 58 -10.23 13.87 27.96
CA ALA A 58 -10.96 12.69 28.46
C ALA A 58 -10.76 12.57 29.98
N SER A 59 -11.76 12.94 30.77
CA SER A 59 -11.73 12.79 32.24
C SER A 59 -12.26 11.42 32.61
N ASN A 60 -11.48 10.66 33.39
CA ASN A 60 -12.00 9.44 34.01
C ASN A 60 -12.97 9.85 35.15
N SER A 61 -14.13 9.21 35.25
CA SER A 61 -14.96 9.29 36.46
C SER A 61 -14.32 8.32 37.45
N GLU A 62 -14.05 8.71 38.70
CA GLU A 62 -13.29 7.95 39.72
C GLU A 62 -13.74 6.49 39.99
N LYS A 63 -14.75 5.98 39.30
CA LYS A 63 -15.05 4.56 39.17
C LYS A 63 -13.92 3.89 38.38
N ASN A 64 -13.62 2.63 38.68
CA ASN A 64 -12.59 1.82 38.00
C ASN A 64 -12.96 1.50 36.53
N GLU A 65 -13.24 2.51 35.72
CA GLU A 65 -13.67 2.47 34.32
C GLU A 65 -12.43 2.41 33.41
N GLY A 66 -11.55 1.43 33.66
CA GLY A 66 -10.43 1.09 32.79
C GLY A 66 -9.24 2.08 32.80
N THR A 67 -8.04 1.53 32.55
CA THR A 67 -6.77 2.28 32.42
C THR A 67 -6.41 2.59 30.97
N ALA A 68 -7.32 2.33 30.03
CA ALA A 68 -7.08 2.45 28.60
C ALA A 68 -8.07 3.41 27.95
N CYS A 69 -7.60 4.18 26.97
CA CYS A 69 -8.45 5.05 26.16
C CYS A 69 -8.55 4.51 24.73
N ARG A 70 -9.77 4.48 24.18
CA ARG A 70 -10.01 4.19 22.76
C ARG A 70 -10.27 5.50 22.01
N ILE A 71 -9.34 5.84 21.12
CA ILE A 71 -9.46 7.01 20.25
C ILE A 71 -9.90 6.55 18.86
N HIS A 72 -11.03 7.04 18.37
CA HIS A 72 -11.49 6.83 17.00
C HIS A 72 -12.07 8.14 16.45
N GLY A 73 -11.95 8.32 15.14
CA GLY A 73 -12.49 9.51 14.49
C GLY A 73 -11.97 9.67 13.08
N ARG A 74 -12.43 10.76 12.45
CA ARG A 74 -11.94 11.22 11.15
C ARG A 74 -11.63 12.70 11.30
N MET A 75 -10.42 13.10 10.93
CA MET A 75 -10.03 14.51 10.92
C MET A 75 -9.63 14.93 9.51
N ARG A 76 -9.92 16.19 9.17
CA ARG A 76 -9.40 16.80 7.95
C ARG A 76 -8.00 17.32 8.26
N VAL A 77 -7.01 16.83 7.52
CA VAL A 77 -5.62 17.27 7.62
C VAL A 77 -5.22 18.06 6.38
N ASN A 78 -4.28 18.97 6.54
CA ASN A 78 -3.70 19.67 5.40
C ASN A 78 -2.74 18.75 4.64
N LYS A 79 -2.72 18.89 3.31
CA LYS A 79 -1.81 18.14 2.43
C LYS A 79 -0.45 18.83 2.35
N VAL A 80 0.27 18.86 3.47
CA VAL A 80 1.56 19.55 3.61
C VAL A 80 2.71 18.58 3.83
N LYS A 81 3.93 19.10 3.75
CA LYS A 81 5.13 18.36 4.14
C LYS A 81 5.45 18.64 5.60
N GLY A 82 5.59 17.59 6.40
CA GLY A 82 6.21 17.67 7.73
C GLY A 82 5.30 18.18 8.85
N ASP A 83 4.02 17.82 8.83
CA ASP A 83 3.12 18.10 9.94
C ASP A 83 3.02 16.89 10.87
N SER A 84 2.53 17.08 12.10
CA SER A 84 2.63 16.05 13.13
C SER A 84 1.48 16.07 14.12
N PHE A 85 0.96 14.88 14.36
CA PHE A 85 -0.03 14.59 15.38
C PHE A 85 0.67 14.11 16.66
N VAL A 86 0.32 14.69 17.82
CA VAL A 86 0.92 14.34 19.11
C VAL A 86 -0.17 13.87 20.07
N VAL A 87 -0.02 12.65 20.58
CA VAL A 87 -0.81 12.14 21.70
C VAL A 87 0.10 12.04 22.89
N SER A 88 -0.17 12.86 23.91
CA SER A 88 0.55 12.81 25.16
C SER A 88 -0.41 12.35 26.25
N THR A 89 0.07 11.50 27.15
CA THR A 89 -0.69 11.16 28.35
C THR A 89 -0.17 12.03 29.48
N GLY A 90 -1.01 12.94 29.98
CA GLY A 90 -0.68 13.81 31.09
C GLY A 90 -1.93 14.05 31.93
N LYS A 91 -1.75 14.27 33.24
CA LYS A 91 -2.85 14.69 34.12
C LYS A 91 -3.18 16.14 33.74
N GLY A 92 -4.37 16.38 33.21
CA GLY A 92 -4.84 17.72 32.91
C GLY A 92 -4.95 18.55 34.19
N LEU A 93 -3.94 19.33 34.51
CA LEU A 93 -4.11 20.52 35.34
C LEU A 93 -4.44 21.67 34.40
N GLY A 94 -5.27 22.62 34.86
CA GLY A 94 -5.78 23.74 34.07
C GLY A 94 -4.70 24.66 33.48
N VAL A 95 -4.99 25.95 33.35
CA VAL A 95 -4.05 26.94 32.78
C VAL A 95 -2.66 26.94 33.45
N ASP A 96 -2.53 26.50 34.71
CA ASP A 96 -1.25 26.28 35.41
C ASP A 96 -0.51 24.99 35.00
N GLY A 97 -1.21 23.97 34.49
CA GLY A 97 -0.61 22.73 33.98
C GLY A 97 0.11 22.90 32.65
N ILE A 98 -0.29 23.89 31.85
CA ILE A 98 0.43 24.30 30.62
C ILE A 98 1.82 24.83 30.98
N PHE A 99 1.96 25.52 32.12
CA PHE A 99 3.25 25.94 32.67
C PHE A 99 4.01 24.79 33.36
N ALA A 100 3.31 23.82 33.96
CA ALA A 100 3.95 22.61 34.51
C ALA A 100 4.56 21.69 33.41
N HIS A 101 4.06 21.76 32.18
CA HIS A 101 4.67 21.14 30.99
C HIS A 101 6.07 21.72 30.67
N PHE A 102 6.35 22.95 31.14
CA PHE A 102 7.68 23.60 31.15
C PHE A 102 8.45 23.34 32.46
N GLY A 103 7.75 23.03 33.56
CA GLY A 103 8.29 22.87 34.92
C GLY A 103 8.76 21.47 35.31
N GLY A 104 8.72 20.49 34.39
CA GLY A 104 9.43 19.22 34.56
C GLY A 104 8.80 18.17 35.49
N LEU A 105 7.53 18.32 35.91
CA LEU A 105 6.83 17.34 36.75
C LEU A 105 5.86 16.49 35.91
N SER A 106 6.42 15.59 35.12
CA SER A 106 5.67 14.59 34.34
C SER A 106 5.40 13.37 35.21
N ASN A 107 4.16 13.14 35.62
CA ASN A 107 3.77 11.84 36.18
C ASN A 107 3.91 10.76 35.09
N PRO A 108 4.50 9.59 35.40
CA PRO A 108 4.70 8.51 34.44
C PRO A 108 3.35 7.85 34.10
N GLY A 109 2.74 8.28 32.99
CA GLY A 109 1.56 7.63 32.42
C GLY A 109 1.98 6.55 31.43
N ASN A 110 1.37 5.37 31.48
CA ASN A 110 1.66 4.30 30.52
C ASN A 110 1.23 4.71 29.09
N VAL A 111 2.19 4.81 28.16
CA VAL A 111 1.96 5.18 26.75
C VAL A 111 1.95 3.96 25.81
N SER A 112 1.74 2.76 26.38
CA SER A 112 1.48 1.56 25.59
C SER A 112 0.22 1.75 24.76
N HIS A 113 0.28 1.43 23.48
CA HIS A 113 -0.82 1.66 22.57
C HIS A 113 -0.89 0.60 21.48
N ARG A 114 -2.11 0.36 21.00
CA ARG A 114 -2.40 -0.48 19.85
C ARG A 114 -3.14 0.33 18.81
N ILE A 115 -2.58 0.39 17.59
CA ILE A 115 -3.21 1.07 16.47
C ILE A 115 -4.02 0.05 15.69
N GLU A 116 -5.35 0.11 15.80
CA GLU A 116 -6.22 -0.82 15.07
C GLU A 116 -6.34 -0.45 13.59
N ARG A 117 -6.64 0.82 13.30
CA ARG A 117 -6.88 1.31 11.95
C ARG A 117 -6.33 2.73 11.82
N PHE A 118 -5.47 2.94 10.81
CA PHE A 118 -4.96 4.26 10.47
C PHE A 118 -4.80 4.36 8.95
N ASN A 119 -5.64 5.19 8.32
CA ASN A 119 -5.72 5.30 6.85
C ASN A 119 -6.03 6.74 6.44
N PHE A 120 -5.46 7.16 5.31
CA PHE A 120 -5.73 8.45 4.70
C PHE A 120 -6.77 8.30 3.58
N GLY A 121 -7.82 9.11 3.62
CA GLY A 121 -8.86 9.12 2.59
C GLY A 121 -9.74 7.85 2.57
N PRO A 122 -10.38 7.54 1.43
CA PRO A 122 -11.30 6.41 1.31
C PRO A 122 -10.56 5.08 1.31
N THR A 123 -11.08 4.14 2.10
CA THR A 123 -10.60 2.76 2.18
C THR A 123 -11.08 1.99 0.95
N ILE A 124 -10.15 1.31 0.28
CA ILE A 124 -10.45 0.43 -0.86
C ILE A 124 -10.18 -1.02 -0.49
N TYR A 125 -10.88 -1.95 -1.14
CA TYR A 125 -10.62 -3.38 -0.95
C TYR A 125 -9.20 -3.74 -1.39
N GLY A 126 -8.50 -4.51 -0.56
CA GLY A 126 -7.13 -4.96 -0.82
C GLY A 126 -6.04 -3.96 -0.43
N LEU A 127 -6.38 -2.75 0.03
CA LEU A 127 -5.40 -1.81 0.59
C LEU A 127 -5.12 -2.16 2.05
N VAL A 128 -3.96 -2.75 2.31
CA VAL A 128 -3.47 -3.03 3.67
C VAL A 128 -2.58 -1.88 4.12
N THR A 129 -2.91 -1.30 5.28
CA THR A 129 -2.13 -0.22 5.86
C THR A 129 -1.09 -0.75 6.86
N PRO A 130 0.16 -0.28 6.82
CA PRO A 130 1.24 -0.84 7.65
C PRO A 130 1.08 -0.61 9.16
N LEU A 131 0.31 0.38 9.61
CA LEU A 131 0.01 0.59 11.04
C LEU A 131 -1.21 -0.22 11.52
N ALA A 132 -1.88 -0.99 10.67
CA ALA A 132 -3.05 -1.74 11.12
C ALA A 132 -2.62 -2.92 12.03
N GLY A 133 -3.17 -2.95 13.24
CA GLY A 133 -2.95 -4.01 14.21
C GLY A 133 -1.60 -3.97 14.92
N ILE A 134 -0.82 -2.89 14.79
CA ILE A 134 0.45 -2.79 15.51
C ILE A 134 0.22 -2.48 16.99
N GLU A 135 1.01 -3.11 17.85
CA GLU A 135 1.01 -2.89 19.30
C GLU A 135 2.41 -2.50 19.74
N GLN A 136 2.50 -1.45 20.55
CA GLN A 136 3.75 -1.00 21.16
C GLN A 136 3.57 -0.88 22.66
N ILE A 137 4.43 -1.61 23.38
CA ILE A 137 4.41 -1.65 24.84
C ILE A 137 5.57 -0.79 25.36
N SER A 138 5.25 0.08 26.30
CA SER A 138 6.24 0.84 27.05
C SER A 138 6.60 0.09 28.33
N GLU A 139 7.87 -0.30 28.44
CA GLU A 139 8.37 -1.02 29.62
C GLU A 139 8.61 -0.08 30.80
N THR A 140 9.06 1.15 30.50
CA THR A 140 9.42 2.15 31.50
C THR A 140 8.28 3.12 31.82
N GLY A 141 7.19 3.08 31.03
CA GLY A 141 6.10 4.06 31.08
C GLY A 141 6.48 5.45 30.58
N MET A 142 7.74 5.69 30.22
CA MET A 142 8.25 7.00 29.80
C MET A 142 8.77 7.00 28.36
N ASP A 143 8.46 5.96 27.58
CA ASP A 143 8.99 5.83 26.23
C ASP A 143 8.34 6.85 25.27
N GLU A 144 9.16 7.37 24.37
CA GLU A 144 8.71 8.23 23.27
C GLU A 144 8.61 7.40 21.99
N PHE A 145 7.41 7.34 21.41
CA PHE A 145 7.13 6.61 20.17
C PHE A 145 6.97 7.60 19.02
N ARG A 146 7.83 7.51 18.00
CA ARG A 146 7.73 8.34 16.79
C ARG A 146 7.46 7.50 15.57
N TYR A 147 6.43 7.87 14.83
CA TYR A 147 6.07 7.29 13.54
C TYR A 147 6.26 8.35 12.46
N PHE A 148 7.06 8.05 11.45
CA PHE A 148 7.22 8.89 10.26
C PHE A 148 6.47 8.26 9.09
N LEU A 149 5.41 8.90 8.66
CA LEU A 149 4.53 8.43 7.59
C LEU A 149 4.82 9.22 6.31
N LYS A 150 5.17 8.51 5.25
CA LYS A 150 5.28 9.09 3.91
C LYS A 150 4.05 8.68 3.11
N VAL A 151 3.16 9.62 2.86
CA VAL A 151 1.84 9.40 2.24
C VAL A 151 1.93 9.68 0.74
N VAL A 152 1.57 8.70 -0.08
CA VAL A 152 1.60 8.76 -1.54
C VAL A 152 0.17 8.67 -2.10
N PRO A 153 -0.31 9.72 -2.79
CA PRO A 153 -1.59 9.67 -3.50
C PRO A 153 -1.53 8.61 -4.61
N THR A 154 -2.50 7.70 -4.62
CA THR A 154 -2.63 6.66 -5.64
C THR A 154 -3.98 6.80 -6.34
N ARG A 155 -3.96 7.02 -7.65
CA ARG A 155 -5.16 7.07 -8.48
C ARG A 155 -5.34 5.73 -9.17
N ILE A 156 -6.46 5.08 -8.90
CA ILE A 156 -6.82 3.78 -9.47
C ILE A 156 -7.90 4.01 -10.52
N TYR A 157 -7.63 3.59 -11.75
CA TYR A 157 -8.58 3.66 -12.85
C TYR A 157 -9.36 2.34 -12.94
N HIS A 158 -10.69 2.42 -12.81
CA HIS A 158 -11.56 1.24 -12.93
C HIS A 158 -11.77 0.92 -14.41
N SER A 159 -11.55 -0.34 -14.79
CA SER A 159 -11.81 -0.83 -16.15
C SER A 159 -13.32 -1.01 -16.34
N GLY A 160 -13.95 -0.14 -17.12
CA GLY A 160 -15.37 -0.22 -17.44
C GLY A 160 -15.79 0.88 -18.44
N LEU A 161 -16.94 0.68 -19.10
CA LEU A 161 -17.48 1.62 -20.09
C LEU A 161 -17.75 3.03 -19.51
N PHE A 162 -17.98 3.09 -18.19
CA PHE A 162 -18.15 4.31 -17.39
C PHE A 162 -16.96 4.49 -16.42
N GLY A 163 -15.74 4.47 -16.95
CA GLY A 163 -14.48 4.39 -16.20
C GLY A 163 -14.29 5.53 -15.19
N GLY A 164 -14.71 5.30 -13.94
CA GLY A 164 -14.42 6.18 -12.81
C GLY A 164 -12.98 6.00 -12.31
N SER A 165 -12.41 7.08 -11.76
CA SER A 165 -11.14 7.01 -11.03
C SER A 165 -11.37 7.22 -9.55
N THR A 166 -10.76 6.38 -8.71
CA THR A 166 -10.79 6.56 -7.25
C THR A 166 -9.41 6.99 -6.79
N LEU A 167 -9.36 8.10 -6.05
CA LEU A 167 -8.16 8.57 -5.40
C LEU A 167 -8.08 7.96 -4.00
N THR A 168 -7.07 7.13 -3.76
CA THR A 168 -6.73 6.60 -2.45
C THR A 168 -5.34 7.07 -2.04
N TYR A 169 -4.93 6.75 -0.81
CA TYR A 169 -3.63 7.12 -0.26
C TYR A 169 -2.96 5.90 0.33
N GLN A 170 -1.78 5.59 -0.19
CA GLN A 170 -0.89 4.58 0.37
C GLN A 170 0.15 5.28 1.22
N TYR A 171 0.73 4.59 2.20
CA TYR A 171 1.81 5.18 2.98
C TYR A 171 2.80 4.14 3.46
N SER A 172 4.04 4.57 3.64
CA SER A 172 5.07 3.80 4.34
C SER A 172 5.32 4.38 5.73
N VAL A 173 5.85 3.55 6.63
CA VAL A 173 6.08 3.91 8.03
C VAL A 173 7.52 3.64 8.39
N THR A 174 8.14 4.61 9.03
CA THR A 174 9.38 4.42 9.78
C THR A 174 9.08 4.62 11.26
N PHE A 175 9.37 3.60 12.07
CA PHE A 175 9.15 3.62 13.52
C PHE A 175 10.45 3.90 14.27
N MET A 176 10.40 4.76 15.29
CA MET A 176 11.49 5.00 16.22
C MET A 176 10.96 5.01 17.65
N LYS A 177 11.53 4.15 18.50
CA LYS A 177 11.33 4.15 19.95
C LYS A 177 12.52 4.81 20.62
N LYS A 178 12.28 5.75 21.53
CA LYS A 178 13.33 6.35 22.37
C LYS A 178 12.98 6.14 23.83
N THR A 179 13.80 5.38 24.53
CA THR A 179 13.75 5.23 25.99
C THR A 179 14.55 6.38 26.62
N PRO A 180 13.94 7.27 27.41
CA PRO A 180 14.67 8.37 28.04
C PRO A 180 15.69 7.84 29.06
N LYS A 181 16.87 8.46 29.11
CA LYS A 181 17.81 8.27 30.23
C LYS A 181 17.28 9.05 31.43
N LYS A 182 17.56 8.55 32.65
CA LYS A 182 17.01 9.03 33.93
C LYS A 182 17.15 10.55 34.22
N ASP A 183 18.05 11.27 33.54
CA ASP A 183 18.37 12.68 33.81
C ASP A 183 17.81 13.70 32.80
N VAL A 184 16.96 13.29 31.84
CA VAL A 184 16.41 14.24 30.87
C VAL A 184 14.89 14.35 31.01
N HIS A 185 14.42 15.54 31.37
CA HIS A 185 13.00 15.91 31.38
C HIS A 185 12.38 15.66 29.99
N LYS A 186 11.72 14.52 29.82
CA LYS A 186 10.98 14.19 28.59
C LYS A 186 9.63 13.60 28.94
N HIS A 187 8.64 14.02 28.17
CA HIS A 187 7.26 13.57 28.29
C HIS A 187 7.08 12.32 27.45
N ALA A 188 6.35 11.36 28.00
CA ALA A 188 5.92 10.18 27.27
C ALA A 188 4.87 10.61 26.22
N ALA A 189 5.18 10.43 24.94
CA ALA A 189 4.36 10.90 23.85
C ALA A 189 4.40 9.94 22.65
N ILE A 190 3.26 9.85 21.97
CA ILE A 190 3.08 9.20 20.68
C ILE A 190 3.04 10.30 19.64
N ILE A 191 4.04 10.35 18.77
CA ILE A 191 4.19 11.39 17.75
C ILE A 191 4.08 10.72 16.39
N ILE A 192 3.10 11.13 15.60
CA ILE A 192 2.87 10.67 14.23
C ILE A 192 3.17 11.83 13.30
N HIS A 193 4.37 11.84 12.73
CA HIS A 193 4.76 12.76 11.66
C HIS A 193 4.22 12.25 10.33
N TYR A 194 3.60 13.12 9.52
CA TYR A 194 3.15 12.77 8.17
C TYR A 194 3.68 13.77 7.14
N GLU A 195 4.05 13.24 5.99
CA GLU A 195 4.51 13.99 4.83
C GLU A 195 3.81 13.48 3.57
N PHE A 196 3.14 14.38 2.84
CA PHE A 196 2.59 14.05 1.53
C PHE A 196 3.68 14.11 0.45
N ALA A 197 3.83 13.02 -0.29
CA ALA A 197 4.68 12.97 -1.47
C ALA A 197 4.09 13.82 -2.61
N ALA A 198 4.97 14.50 -3.35
CA ALA A 198 4.58 15.29 -4.52
C ALA A 198 4.28 14.42 -5.76
N THR A 199 4.55 13.12 -5.69
CA THR A 199 4.35 12.17 -6.79
C THR A 199 3.02 11.44 -6.62
N VAL A 200 2.26 11.32 -7.70
CA VAL A 200 1.02 10.54 -7.74
C VAL A 200 1.28 9.23 -8.48
N ILE A 201 0.88 8.11 -7.88
CA ILE A 201 0.94 6.79 -8.53
C ILE A 201 -0.35 6.60 -9.32
N GLU A 202 -0.25 6.36 -10.62
CA GLU A 202 -1.38 5.99 -11.46
C GLU A 202 -1.39 4.47 -11.70
N VAL A 203 -2.41 3.79 -11.18
CA VAL A 203 -2.62 2.36 -11.43
C VAL A 203 -3.62 2.22 -12.55
N ARG A 204 -3.12 1.85 -13.73
CA ARG A 204 -3.93 1.51 -14.90
C ARG A 204 -3.88 0.00 -15.11
N ARG A 205 -5.05 -0.61 -15.23
CA ARG A 205 -5.14 -2.02 -15.61
C ARG A 205 -4.88 -2.14 -17.10
N ILE A 206 -3.73 -2.71 -17.46
CA ILE A 206 -3.46 -3.08 -18.86
C ILE A 206 -4.30 -4.32 -19.15
N GLN A 207 -5.36 -4.17 -19.94
CA GLN A 207 -6.09 -5.30 -20.48
C GLN A 207 -5.76 -5.44 -21.96
N SER A 208 -5.35 -6.63 -22.37
CA SER A 208 -5.23 -6.96 -23.79
C SER A 208 -6.63 -7.00 -24.38
N SER A 209 -6.87 -6.18 -25.41
CA SER A 209 -8.12 -6.23 -26.17
C SER A 209 -8.22 -7.56 -26.92
N LEU A 210 -9.45 -8.01 -27.21
CA LEU A 210 -9.68 -9.21 -28.01
C LEU A 210 -9.00 -9.13 -29.39
N LEU A 211 -8.91 -7.93 -29.96
CA LEU A 211 -8.19 -7.70 -31.22
C LEU A 211 -6.71 -8.02 -31.09
N GLN A 212 -6.06 -7.64 -29.99
CA GLN A 212 -4.66 -7.93 -29.78
C GLN A 212 -4.39 -9.43 -29.58
N MET A 213 -5.34 -10.16 -28.99
CA MET A 213 -5.30 -11.62 -28.96
C MET A 213 -5.45 -12.21 -30.37
N LEU A 214 -6.39 -11.71 -31.18
CA LEU A 214 -6.63 -12.18 -32.54
C LEU A 214 -5.41 -11.96 -33.46
N ILE A 215 -4.77 -10.80 -33.37
CA ILE A 215 -3.55 -10.47 -34.10
C ILE A 215 -2.42 -11.45 -33.72
N ARG A 216 -2.26 -11.76 -32.43
CA ARG A 216 -1.29 -12.75 -31.96
C ARG A 216 -1.58 -14.15 -32.51
N LEU A 217 -2.85 -14.55 -32.55
CA LEU A 217 -3.24 -15.85 -33.11
C LEU A 217 -2.97 -15.93 -34.62
N CYS A 218 -3.36 -14.89 -35.38
CA CYS A 218 -3.09 -14.81 -36.82
C CYS A 218 -1.58 -14.83 -37.10
N SER A 219 -0.78 -14.09 -36.32
CA SER A 219 0.68 -14.09 -36.42
C SER A 219 1.29 -15.48 -36.18
N ALA A 220 0.79 -16.23 -35.19
CA ALA A 220 1.26 -17.59 -34.93
C ALA A 220 0.92 -18.54 -36.09
N VAL A 221 -0.33 -18.52 -36.59
CA VAL A 221 -0.76 -19.38 -37.70
C VAL A 221 -0.01 -19.04 -39.00
N GLY A 222 0.12 -17.75 -39.32
CA GLY A 222 0.89 -17.29 -40.48
C GLY A 222 2.36 -17.67 -40.41
N GLY A 223 2.96 -17.59 -39.21
CA GLY A 223 4.33 -18.04 -38.97
C GLY A 223 4.54 -19.54 -39.25
N VAL A 224 3.63 -20.39 -38.76
CA VAL A 224 3.69 -21.86 -38.99
C VAL A 224 3.52 -22.21 -40.47
N PHE A 225 2.61 -21.52 -41.17
CA PHE A 225 2.41 -21.74 -42.60
C PHE A 225 3.64 -21.33 -43.43
N ALA A 226 4.20 -20.14 -43.14
CA ALA A 226 5.39 -19.64 -43.83
C ALA A 226 6.62 -20.56 -43.61
N THR A 227 6.86 -21.03 -42.38
CA THR A 227 7.97 -21.94 -42.10
C THR A 227 7.78 -23.29 -42.78
N SER A 228 6.55 -23.81 -42.84
CA SER A 228 6.24 -25.08 -43.54
C SER A 228 6.54 -25.00 -45.03
N VAL A 229 6.16 -23.91 -45.70
CA VAL A 229 6.44 -23.70 -47.13
C VAL A 229 7.93 -23.54 -47.38
N LEU A 230 8.63 -22.77 -46.54
CA LEU A 230 10.07 -22.58 -46.66
C LEU A 230 10.83 -23.91 -46.52
N LEU A 231 10.51 -24.70 -45.49
CA LEU A 231 11.11 -26.01 -45.26
C LEU A 231 10.88 -26.96 -46.43
N ASN A 232 9.65 -27.04 -46.93
CA ASN A 232 9.33 -27.88 -48.09
C ASN A 232 10.14 -27.45 -49.34
N SER A 233 10.21 -26.15 -49.60
CA SER A 233 10.95 -25.60 -50.74
C SER A 233 12.46 -25.91 -50.66
N ILE A 234 13.04 -25.87 -49.47
CA ILE A 234 14.45 -26.21 -49.22
C ILE A 234 14.66 -27.72 -49.43
N CYS A 235 13.81 -28.57 -48.84
CA CYS A 235 13.90 -30.03 -48.99
C CYS A 235 13.85 -30.47 -50.47
N VAL A 236 12.90 -29.96 -51.25
CA VAL A 236 12.77 -30.29 -52.68
C VAL A 236 14.00 -29.84 -53.47
N ARG A 237 14.52 -28.63 -53.22
CA ARG A 237 15.73 -28.14 -53.89
C ARG A 237 16.95 -29.01 -53.57
N VAL A 238 17.14 -29.38 -52.30
CA VAL A 238 18.23 -30.27 -51.88
C VAL A 238 18.11 -31.64 -52.55
N LEU A 239 16.92 -32.26 -52.53
CA LEU A 239 16.66 -33.54 -53.21
C LEU A 239 16.97 -33.47 -54.72
N THR A 240 16.57 -32.39 -55.39
CA THR A 240 16.80 -32.22 -56.83
C THR A 240 18.28 -32.05 -57.16
N VAL A 241 19.02 -31.29 -56.35
CA VAL A 241 20.47 -31.13 -56.50
C VAL A 241 21.20 -32.46 -56.26
N LEU A 242 20.84 -33.20 -55.21
CA LEU A 242 21.43 -34.52 -54.91
C LEU A 242 21.14 -35.53 -56.03
N ALA A 243 19.89 -35.59 -56.53
CA ALA A 243 19.53 -36.44 -57.66
C ALA A 243 20.26 -36.03 -58.95
N GLY A 244 20.46 -34.73 -59.18
CA GLY A 244 21.24 -34.20 -60.30
C GLY A 244 22.72 -34.57 -60.24
N ILE A 245 23.33 -34.51 -59.05
CA ILE A 245 24.71 -34.96 -58.81
C ILE A 245 24.84 -36.46 -59.05
N SER A 246 23.89 -37.26 -58.53
CA SER A 246 23.86 -38.72 -58.74
C SER A 246 23.71 -39.09 -60.22
N LYS A 247 22.84 -38.41 -60.97
CA LYS A 247 22.69 -38.60 -62.43
C LYS A 247 23.96 -38.22 -63.21
N ARG A 248 24.59 -37.08 -62.88
CA ARG A 248 25.86 -36.66 -63.51
C ARG A 248 27.01 -37.64 -63.23
N ALA A 249 27.09 -38.18 -62.01
CA ALA A 249 28.07 -39.21 -61.67
C ALA A 249 27.83 -40.50 -62.48
N LYS A 250 26.56 -40.90 -62.66
CA LYS A 250 26.20 -42.10 -63.43
C LYS A 250 26.48 -41.95 -64.94
N ILE A 251 26.25 -40.78 -65.52
CA ILE A 251 26.55 -40.51 -66.94
C ILE A 251 28.07 -40.53 -67.20
N ARG A 252 28.89 -39.93 -66.31
CA ARG A 252 30.35 -39.96 -66.44
C ARG A 252 30.94 -41.37 -66.35
N LEU A 253 30.33 -42.25 -65.56
CA LEU A 253 30.72 -43.67 -65.47
C LEU A 253 30.38 -44.45 -66.75
N ILE A 254 29.28 -44.11 -67.44
CA ILE A 254 28.89 -44.76 -68.70
C ILE A 254 29.76 -44.27 -69.87
N ASP A 255 30.08 -42.97 -69.94
CA ASP A 255 31.01 -42.42 -70.95
C ASP A 255 32.42 -43.02 -70.82
N SER A 256 32.87 -43.28 -69.59
CA SER A 256 34.14 -43.98 -69.33
C SER A 256 34.17 -45.43 -69.83
N GLN A 257 33.01 -46.06 -70.06
CA GLN A 257 32.91 -47.46 -70.50
C GLN A 257 32.70 -47.58 -72.02
N LEU A 258 32.30 -46.50 -72.71
CA LEU A 258 32.12 -46.46 -74.18
C LEU A 258 33.35 -45.93 -74.94
N GLY A 259 34.42 -45.57 -74.23
CA GLY A 259 35.65 -45.01 -74.80
C GLY A 259 36.77 -46.02 -75.08
N ILE A 260 36.47 -47.21 -75.59
CA ILE A 260 37.48 -48.12 -76.15
C ILE A 260 36.98 -48.63 -77.50
N GLU A 261 37.88 -48.52 -78.50
CA GLU A 261 37.83 -49.12 -79.83
C GLU A 261 37.24 -48.25 -80.96
N GLN A 262 38.12 -47.65 -81.75
CA GLN A 262 38.26 -48.04 -83.17
C GLN A 262 39.72 -47.82 -83.66
N PRO A 263 40.17 -48.65 -84.62
CA PRO A 263 41.57 -48.96 -84.90
C PRO A 263 42.19 -48.07 -85.97
N GLY A 264 43.53 -48.07 -86.05
CA GLY A 264 44.27 -47.34 -87.06
C GLY A 264 44.24 -47.96 -88.46
N VAL A 265 44.38 -47.11 -89.48
CA VAL A 265 44.85 -47.35 -90.87
C VAL A 265 45.29 -45.95 -91.36
N VAL A 266 46.58 -45.58 -91.46
CA VAL A 266 47.64 -45.89 -92.45
C VAL A 266 47.35 -45.40 -93.88
N ASP A 267 48.13 -44.38 -94.25
CA ASP A 267 48.71 -43.97 -95.54
C ASP A 267 47.88 -43.95 -96.84
N THR A 268 47.78 -42.76 -97.47
CA THR A 268 48.60 -42.36 -98.63
C THR A 268 48.37 -40.89 -98.99
#